data_AF-A0A2M8KYX3-F1
#
_entry.id   AF-A0A2M8KYX3-F1
#
_cell.length_a   1.000
_cell.length_b   1.000
_cell.length_c   1.000
_cell.angle_alpha   90.00
_cell.angle_beta   90.00
_cell.angle_gamma   90.00
#
_symmetry.space_group_name_H-M   'P 1'
#
loop_
_entity.id
_entity.type
_entity.pdbx_description
1 polymer ?
#
loop_
_entity_poly.entity_id
_entity_poly.type
_entity_poly.pdbx_seq_one_letter_code
_entity_poly.pdbx_strand_id
1 'polypeptide(L)'
;MHRHGYKGKKFGRQRDQRQALIKGLADSLVLNESIETTLSKAKVAVSYTEKLITKAKKGGLHNRRQVISSLNTVEAAHKLVDELAPKLSSRNSGYLRIEKSGLRRGDGVQLAKVSFVDDLKAKPLAKKSADVSSKSTAVKKPTTKKTTAKDTK
;
A
#
# COMPACT_ATOMS: atom_id res chain seq x y z
N MET A 1 9.74 26.49 18.28
CA MET A 1 9.97 25.09 17.83
C MET A 1 10.65 25.10 16.46
N HIS A 2 11.96 24.88 16.41
CA HIS A 2 12.70 24.75 15.14
C HIS A 2 12.11 23.62 14.30
N ARG A 3 11.68 23.94 13.08
CA ARG A 3 11.09 22.99 12.11
C ARG A 3 12.13 22.40 11.16
N HIS A 4 13.40 22.38 11.57
CA HIS A 4 14.46 21.86 10.71
C HIS A 4 14.29 20.35 10.53
N GLY A 5 14.08 19.90 9.30
CA GLY A 5 13.92 18.47 8.95
C GLY A 5 12.51 17.88 9.11
N TYR A 6 11.50 18.63 9.59
CA TYR A 6 10.14 18.09 9.73
C TYR A 6 9.39 18.04 8.40
N LYS A 7 9.16 16.84 7.86
CA LYS A 7 8.53 16.60 6.54
C LYS A 7 7.01 16.37 6.58
N GLY A 8 6.37 16.49 7.75
CA GLY A 8 4.93 16.23 7.93
C GLY A 8 4.03 17.46 7.81
N LYS A 9 2.74 17.28 7.51
CA LYS A 9 1.71 18.33 7.62
C LYS A 9 0.86 18.13 8.86
N LYS A 10 0.70 19.16 9.70
CA LYS A 10 -0.07 19.06 10.96
C LYS A 10 -1.58 19.25 10.77
N PHE A 11 -2.02 19.94 9.71
CA PHE A 11 -3.44 20.24 9.42
C PHE A 11 -4.21 20.93 10.55
N GLY A 12 -3.51 21.64 11.44
CA GLY A 12 -4.11 22.24 12.64
C GLY A 12 -4.70 21.21 13.62
N ARG A 13 -4.29 19.93 13.54
CA ARG A 13 -4.84 18.84 14.35
C ARG A 13 -3.78 18.22 15.25
N GLN A 14 -4.23 17.70 16.39
CA GLN A 14 -3.42 16.85 17.25
C GLN A 14 -3.03 15.54 16.54
N ARG A 15 -2.07 14.80 17.10
CA ARG A 15 -1.51 13.59 16.46
C ARG A 15 -2.60 12.57 16.12
N ASP A 16 -3.47 12.25 17.07
CA ASP A 16 -4.43 11.14 16.93
C ASP A 16 -5.52 11.51 15.93
N GLN A 17 -6.05 12.74 16.03
CA GLN A 17 -6.99 13.30 15.06
C GLN A 17 -6.41 13.34 13.64
N ARG A 18 -5.12 13.68 13.50
CA ARG A 18 -4.44 13.67 12.21
C ARG A 18 -4.30 12.26 11.65
N GLN A 19 -3.96 11.29 12.49
CA GLN A 19 -3.88 9.89 12.07
C GLN A 19 -5.26 9.38 11.64
N ALA A 20 -6.30 9.62 12.42
CA ALA A 20 -7.68 9.26 12.08
C ALA A 20 -8.13 9.90 10.76
N LEU A 21 -7.80 11.17 10.52
CA LEU A 21 -8.11 11.84 9.25
C LEU A 21 -7.44 11.16 8.05
N ILE A 22 -6.14 10.83 8.17
CA ILE A 22 -5.39 10.20 7.07
C ILE A 22 -5.93 8.79 6.81
N LYS A 23 -6.20 8.02 7.87
CA LYS A 23 -6.82 6.70 7.77
C LYS A 23 -8.18 6.76 7.10
N GLY A 24 -9.04 7.69 7.51
CA GLY A 24 -10.37 7.87 6.91
C GLY A 24 -10.31 8.24 5.44
N LEU A 25 -9.40 9.14 5.04
CA LEU A 25 -9.20 9.46 3.62
C LEU A 25 -8.70 8.27 2.81
N ALA A 26 -7.81 7.46 3.37
CA ALA A 26 -7.34 6.25 2.71
C ALA A 26 -8.46 5.21 2.57
N ASP A 27 -9.27 5.02 3.61
CA ASP A 27 -10.44 4.15 3.63
C ASP A 27 -11.43 4.55 2.54
N SER A 28 -11.84 5.82 2.50
CA SER A 28 -12.76 6.35 1.49
C SER A 28 -12.20 6.25 0.07
N LEU A 29 -10.89 6.44 -0.12
CA LEU A 29 -10.25 6.30 -1.43
C LEU A 29 -10.26 4.85 -1.92
N VAL A 30 -10.06 3.89 -1.03
CA VAL A 30 -10.08 2.46 -1.39
C VAL A 30 -11.49 2.01 -1.71
N LEU A 31 -12.48 2.43 -0.93
CA LEU A 31 -13.88 2.06 -1.14
C LEU A 31 -14.44 2.66 -2.43
N ASN A 32 -14.25 3.96 -2.65
CA ASN A 32 -14.86 4.69 -3.77
C ASN A 32 -13.97 4.79 -5.02
N GLU A 33 -12.72 4.32 -4.94
CA GLU A 33 -11.69 4.36 -6.01
C GLU A 33 -11.26 5.77 -6.45
N SER A 34 -12.05 6.79 -6.13
CA SER A 34 -11.70 8.19 -6.27
C SER A 34 -12.34 9.04 -5.19
N ILE A 35 -11.65 10.08 -4.76
CA ILE A 35 -12.17 11.07 -3.80
C ILE A 35 -11.72 12.47 -4.19
N GLU A 36 -12.49 13.48 -3.80
CA GLU A 36 -12.10 14.89 -3.91
C GLU A 36 -11.85 15.47 -2.52
N THR A 37 -10.71 16.14 -2.35
CA THR A 37 -10.33 16.74 -1.07
C THR A 37 -9.40 17.94 -1.28
N THR A 38 -8.95 18.59 -0.20
CA THR A 38 -8.01 19.70 -0.34
C THR A 38 -6.65 19.19 -0.82
N LEU A 39 -5.97 19.94 -1.70
CA LEU A 39 -4.67 19.55 -2.26
C LEU A 39 -3.65 19.20 -1.16
N SER A 40 -3.70 19.90 -0.04
CA SER A 40 -2.83 19.65 1.11
C SER A 40 -3.03 18.27 1.73
N LYS A 41 -4.28 17.81 1.85
CA LYS A 41 -4.67 16.50 2.39
C LYS A 41 -4.40 15.39 1.36
N ALA A 42 -4.76 15.63 0.10
CA ALA A 42 -4.54 14.71 -1.01
C ALA A 42 -3.08 14.23 -1.09
N LYS A 43 -2.12 15.17 -1.04
CA LYS A 43 -0.67 14.84 -1.07
C LYS A 43 -0.22 13.91 0.06
N VAL A 44 -0.82 14.01 1.24
CA VAL A 44 -0.47 13.16 2.39
C VAL A 44 -1.21 11.82 2.32
N ALA A 45 -2.48 11.83 1.93
CA ALA A 45 -3.27 10.62 1.73
C ALA A 45 -2.63 9.70 0.68
N VAL A 46 -2.17 10.24 -0.45
CA VAL A 46 -1.48 9.46 -1.49
C VAL A 46 -0.24 8.77 -0.94
N SER A 47 0.66 9.50 -0.28
CA SER A 47 1.88 8.90 0.28
C SER A 47 1.60 7.80 1.32
N TYR A 48 0.49 7.91 2.03
CA TYR A 48 0.05 6.89 2.98
C TYR A 48 -0.53 5.66 2.27
N THR A 49 -1.49 5.86 1.36
CA THR A 49 -2.19 4.79 0.66
C THR A 49 -1.26 4.01 -0.28
N GLU A 50 -0.31 4.65 -0.97
CA GLU A 50 0.66 3.96 -1.83
C GLU A 50 1.46 2.90 -1.05
N LYS A 51 1.88 3.22 0.18
CA LYS A 51 2.59 2.26 1.05
C LYS A 51 1.71 1.08 1.43
N LEU A 52 0.40 1.30 1.60
CA LEU A 52 -0.55 0.22 1.87
C LEU A 52 -0.76 -0.67 0.65
N ILE A 53 -0.90 -0.08 -0.54
CA ILE A 53 -1.00 -0.82 -1.80
C ILE A 53 0.24 -1.71 -2.01
N THR A 54 1.44 -1.18 -1.76
CA THR A 54 2.68 -1.97 -1.84
C THR A 54 2.68 -3.16 -0.87
N LYS A 55 2.19 -2.98 0.36
CA LYS A 55 2.06 -4.09 1.32
C LYS A 55 1.01 -5.10 0.89
N ALA A 56 -0.14 -4.64 0.39
CA ALA A 56 -1.22 -5.50 -0.10
C ALA A 56 -0.74 -6.36 -1.27
N LYS A 57 -0.02 -5.77 -2.23
CA LYS A 57 0.55 -6.48 -3.39
C LYS A 57 1.59 -7.54 -3.02
N LYS A 58 2.38 -7.34 -1.95
CA LYS A 58 3.29 -8.37 -1.44
C LYS A 58 2.57 -9.62 -0.93
N GLY A 59 1.30 -9.49 -0.53
CA GLY A 59 0.49 -10.61 -0.05
C GLY A 59 0.97 -11.20 1.29
N GLY A 60 0.37 -12.31 1.69
CA GLY A 60 0.69 -13.03 2.94
C GLY A 60 -0.04 -12.51 4.19
N LEU A 61 -0.11 -13.37 5.21
CA LEU A 61 -0.88 -13.11 6.44
C LEU A 61 -0.37 -11.89 7.22
N HIS A 62 0.95 -11.74 7.34
CA HIS A 62 1.55 -10.63 8.07
C HIS A 62 1.19 -9.27 7.44
N ASN A 63 1.31 -9.14 6.12
CA ASN A 63 0.98 -7.90 5.42
C ASN A 63 -0.52 -7.62 5.48
N ARG A 64 -1.37 -8.65 5.38
CA ARG A 64 -2.84 -8.49 5.53
C ARG A 64 -3.19 -7.93 6.91
N ARG A 65 -2.60 -8.44 7.99
CA ARG A 65 -2.77 -7.90 9.36
C ARG A 65 -2.31 -6.45 9.47
N GLN A 66 -1.17 -6.11 8.87
CA GLN A 66 -0.69 -4.73 8.85
C GLN A 66 -1.65 -3.78 8.11
N VAL A 67 -2.20 -4.20 6.97
CA VAL A 67 -3.18 -3.42 6.20
C VAL A 67 -4.44 -3.19 7.03
N ILE A 68 -4.99 -4.24 7.65
CA ILE A 68 -6.18 -4.13 8.51
C ILE A 68 -5.95 -3.13 9.66
N SER A 69 -4.80 -3.20 10.34
CA SER A 69 -4.47 -2.26 11.43
C SER A 69 -4.28 -0.79 10.96
N SER A 70 -4.03 -0.60 9.67
CA SER A 70 -3.73 0.70 9.07
C SER A 70 -4.98 1.39 8.55
N LEU A 71 -6.02 0.66 8.16
CA LEU A 71 -7.30 1.20 7.72
C LEU A 71 -8.29 1.33 8.86
N ASN A 72 -9.45 1.95 8.60
CA ASN A 72 -10.51 2.11 9.61
C ASN A 72 -11.50 0.95 9.55
N THR A 73 -11.79 0.46 8.33
CA THR A 73 -12.74 -0.63 8.12
C THR A 73 -12.06 -1.88 7.58
N VAL A 74 -12.57 -3.03 8.02
CA VAL A 74 -12.11 -4.35 7.55
C VAL A 74 -12.51 -4.56 6.09
N GLU A 75 -13.67 -4.04 5.67
CA GLU A 75 -14.15 -4.06 4.29
C GLU A 75 -13.17 -3.38 3.33
N ALA A 76 -12.71 -2.17 3.64
CA ALA A 76 -11.72 -1.49 2.81
C ALA A 76 -10.40 -2.29 2.72
N ALA A 77 -9.98 -2.93 3.82
CA ALA A 77 -8.79 -3.78 3.83
C ALA A 77 -8.96 -5.02 2.92
N HIS A 78 -10.13 -5.66 2.95
CA HIS A 78 -10.45 -6.76 2.04
C HIS A 78 -10.47 -6.31 0.59
N LYS A 79 -11.18 -5.23 0.27
CA LYS A 79 -11.22 -4.67 -1.08
C LYS A 79 -9.81 -4.34 -1.60
N LEU A 80 -8.97 -3.74 -0.76
CA LEU A 80 -7.58 -3.42 -1.13
C LEU A 80 -6.77 -4.67 -1.49
N VAL A 81 -6.83 -5.71 -0.66
CA VAL A 81 -5.97 -6.90 -0.80
C VAL A 81 -6.51 -7.86 -1.86
N ASP A 82 -7.82 -8.09 -1.86
CA ASP A 82 -8.44 -9.16 -2.64
C ASP A 82 -8.84 -8.67 -4.04
N GLU A 83 -9.23 -7.40 -4.20
CA GLU A 83 -9.68 -6.86 -5.49
C GLU A 83 -8.68 -5.91 -6.17
N LEU A 84 -8.15 -4.92 -5.42
CA LEU A 84 -7.33 -3.86 -6.00
C LEU A 84 -5.88 -4.28 -6.23
N ALA A 85 -5.26 -4.96 -5.26
CA ALA A 85 -3.85 -5.35 -5.35
C ALA A 85 -3.53 -6.26 -6.55
N PRO A 86 -4.37 -7.25 -6.93
CA PRO A 86 -4.15 -8.05 -8.14
C PRO A 86 -4.24 -7.22 -9.43
N LYS A 87 -5.18 -6.27 -9.50
CA LYS A 87 -5.37 -5.38 -10.67
C LYS A 87 -4.19 -4.44 -10.88
N LEU A 88 -3.56 -4.01 -9.79
CA LEU A 88 -2.39 -3.11 -9.79
C LEU A 88 -1.05 -3.88 -9.91
N SER A 89 -1.07 -5.16 -10.26
CA SER A 89 0.13 -6.00 -10.27
C SER A 89 1.15 -5.63 -11.35
N SER A 90 0.72 -5.07 -12.47
CA SER A 90 1.58 -4.63 -13.57
C SER A 90 2.46 -3.43 -13.20
N ARG A 91 2.01 -2.58 -12.27
CA ARG A 91 2.67 -1.32 -11.90
C ARG A 91 3.51 -1.46 -10.63
N ASN A 92 4.74 -0.96 -10.63
CA ASN A 92 5.64 -1.05 -9.46
C ASN A 92 5.42 0.08 -8.43
N SER A 93 5.10 1.28 -8.88
CA SER A 93 4.89 2.47 -8.05
C SER A 93 3.98 3.49 -8.75
N GLY A 94 3.52 4.53 -8.03
CA GLY A 94 2.67 5.57 -8.60
C GLY A 94 1.27 5.07 -8.94
N TYR A 95 0.64 4.36 -8.00
CA TYR A 95 -0.70 3.76 -8.19
C TYR A 95 -1.82 4.79 -8.24
N LEU A 96 -1.59 5.97 -7.66
CA LEU A 96 -2.57 7.03 -7.50
C LEU A 96 -2.12 8.28 -8.26
N ARG A 97 -3.09 9.01 -8.81
CA ARG A 97 -2.90 10.31 -9.43
C ARG A 97 -3.58 11.39 -8.59
N ILE A 98 -2.97 12.57 -8.56
CA ILE A 98 -3.59 13.79 -8.02
C ILE A 98 -3.84 14.74 -9.19
N GLU A 99 -5.10 15.07 -9.42
CA GLU A 99 -5.52 16.09 -10.38
C GLU A 99 -6.00 17.30 -9.60
N LYS A 100 -5.45 18.48 -9.88
CA LYS A 100 -5.91 19.71 -9.23
C LYS A 100 -7.30 20.05 -9.78
N SER A 101 -8.25 20.21 -8.87
CA SER A 101 -9.61 20.69 -9.18
C SER A 101 -9.64 22.21 -8.98
N GLY A 102 -10.83 22.81 -8.93
CA GLY A 102 -11.02 24.24 -8.68
C GLY A 102 -10.69 24.70 -7.25
N LEU A 103 -10.99 25.97 -6.99
CA LEU A 103 -10.95 26.55 -5.66
C LEU A 103 -12.30 26.33 -4.97
N ARG A 104 -12.26 25.94 -3.69
CA ARG A 104 -13.49 25.80 -2.91
C ARG A 104 -14.10 27.17 -2.61
N ARG A 105 -15.40 27.30 -2.87
CA ARG A 105 -16.18 28.51 -2.55
C ARG A 105 -16.18 28.75 -1.04
N GLY A 106 -15.92 29.99 -0.64
CA GLY A 106 -15.92 30.44 0.76
C GLY A 106 -14.52 30.64 1.33
N ASP A 107 -13.70 29.58 1.36
CA ASP A 107 -12.36 29.64 1.96
C ASP A 107 -11.21 29.67 0.92
N GLY A 108 -11.52 29.61 -0.38
CA GLY A 108 -10.53 29.77 -1.46
C GLY A 108 -9.47 28.67 -1.49
N VAL A 109 -9.71 27.52 -0.84
CA VAL A 109 -8.71 26.44 -0.76
C VAL A 109 -8.71 25.62 -2.05
N GLN A 110 -7.53 25.36 -2.62
CA GLN A 110 -7.37 24.48 -3.77
C GLN A 110 -7.84 23.04 -3.46
N LEU A 111 -8.77 22.54 -4.26
CA LEU A 111 -9.20 21.15 -4.25
C LEU A 111 -8.36 20.29 -5.20
N ALA A 112 -8.39 18.99 -4.97
CA ALA A 112 -7.76 18.00 -5.82
C ALA A 112 -8.55 16.70 -5.76
N LYS A 113 -8.73 16.09 -6.93
CA LYS A 113 -9.25 14.73 -7.08
C LYS A 113 -8.08 13.76 -7.02
N VAL A 114 -8.25 12.71 -6.22
CA VAL A 114 -7.32 11.58 -6.13
C VAL A 114 -8.02 10.36 -6.69
N SER A 115 -7.37 9.67 -7.63
CA SER A 115 -7.90 8.45 -8.26
C SER A 115 -6.81 7.43 -8.54
N PHE A 116 -7.18 6.17 -8.73
CA PHE A 116 -6.27 5.17 -9.30
C PHE A 116 -5.88 5.53 -10.73
N VAL A 117 -4.63 5.22 -11.09
CA VAL A 117 -4.10 5.48 -12.45
C VAL A 117 -4.61 4.44 -13.45
N ASP A 118 -4.62 3.17 -13.03
CA ASP A 118 -5.00 2.06 -13.89
C ASP A 118 -6.51 1.83 -13.80
N ASP A 119 -7.12 1.52 -14.95
CA ASP A 119 -8.56 1.25 -15.02
C ASP A 119 -8.89 -0.07 -14.31
N LEU A 120 -9.49 0.04 -13.13
CA LEU A 120 -9.88 -1.09 -12.28
C LEU A 120 -11.04 -1.93 -12.85
N LYS A 121 -11.59 -1.53 -14.01
CA LYS A 121 -12.61 -2.26 -14.76
C LYS A 121 -12.04 -3.33 -15.70
N ALA A 122 -10.74 -3.27 -16.03
CA ALA A 122 -10.14 -4.28 -16.89
C ALA A 122 -10.00 -5.62 -16.14
N LYS A 123 -10.56 -6.68 -16.75
CA LYS A 123 -10.46 -8.08 -16.28
C LYS A 123 -8.97 -8.44 -16.09
N PRO A 124 -8.58 -9.17 -15.02
CA PRO A 124 -7.18 -9.47 -14.78
C PRO A 124 -6.62 -10.25 -15.97
N LEU A 125 -5.63 -9.67 -16.65
CA LEU A 125 -4.86 -10.38 -17.66
C LEU A 125 -4.21 -11.60 -16.97
N ALA A 126 -4.56 -12.77 -17.51
CA ALA A 126 -4.13 -14.06 -17.01
C ALA A 126 -2.60 -14.14 -16.92
N LYS A 127 -2.16 -14.82 -15.84
CA LYS A 127 -0.84 -15.38 -15.57
C LYS A 127 0.11 -15.45 -16.79
N LYS A 128 1.29 -14.83 -16.68
CA LYS A 128 2.52 -15.40 -17.24
C LYS A 128 3.28 -16.11 -16.12
N SER A 129 3.02 -17.41 -16.01
CA SER A 129 3.92 -18.40 -15.43
C SER A 129 4.51 -19.21 -16.59
N ALA A 130 5.80 -19.55 -16.51
CA ALA A 130 6.74 -20.03 -17.54
C ALA A 130 7.51 -18.85 -18.17
N ASP A 131 8.82 -18.66 -17.99
CA ASP A 131 9.91 -19.64 -17.97
C ASP A 131 11.19 -18.95 -17.42
N VAL A 132 11.78 -19.42 -16.31
CA VAL A 132 13.24 -19.52 -16.07
C VAL A 132 13.45 -20.49 -14.89
N SER A 133 13.34 -21.79 -15.15
CA SER A 133 14.01 -22.82 -14.33
C SER A 133 14.51 -23.95 -15.23
N SER A 134 15.62 -23.73 -15.91
CA SER A 134 16.38 -24.81 -16.57
C SER A 134 17.83 -24.40 -16.87
N LYS A 135 18.64 -24.20 -15.82
CA LYS A 135 20.09 -24.51 -15.90
C LYS A 135 20.73 -24.65 -14.51
N SER A 136 20.69 -25.86 -13.96
CA SER A 136 21.80 -26.45 -13.17
C SER A 136 21.49 -27.91 -12.78
N THR A 137 21.69 -28.82 -13.72
CA THR A 137 22.19 -30.18 -13.46
C THR A 137 23.71 -30.11 -13.75
N ALA A 138 24.65 -30.62 -12.96
CA ALA A 138 24.63 -31.82 -12.13
C ALA A 138 25.90 -31.95 -11.23
N VAL A 139 25.88 -32.98 -10.36
CA VAL A 139 27.03 -33.76 -9.80
C VAL A 139 27.74 -33.14 -8.55
N LYS A 140 27.99 -33.76 -7.37
CA LYS A 140 28.09 -35.16 -6.87
C LYS A 140 27.91 -35.20 -5.33
N LYS A 141 27.39 -36.34 -4.81
CA LYS A 141 27.41 -36.79 -3.40
C LYS A 141 28.80 -37.39 -3.04
N PRO A 142 29.28 -37.33 -1.77
CA PRO A 142 29.27 -38.52 -0.87
C PRO A 142 28.98 -38.15 0.61
N THR A 143 27.99 -38.75 1.29
CA THR A 143 28.06 -39.89 2.24
C THR A 143 28.96 -39.75 3.49
N THR A 144 28.27 -39.79 4.65
CA THR A 144 28.60 -40.43 5.96
C THR A 144 29.74 -39.91 6.84
N LYS A 145 29.40 -39.48 8.08
CA LYS A 145 29.70 -40.26 9.31
C LYS A 145 28.98 -39.73 10.56
N LYS A 146 28.63 -40.70 11.40
CA LYS A 146 27.95 -40.75 12.70
C LYS A 146 28.97 -40.48 13.84
N THR A 147 28.47 -40.10 15.04
CA THR A 147 29.04 -40.12 16.43
C THR A 147 28.97 -38.73 17.08
N THR A 148 28.53 -38.49 18.33
CA THR A 148 28.17 -39.31 19.50
C THR A 148 27.52 -38.39 20.54
N ALA A 149 26.56 -38.91 21.29
CA ALA A 149 26.17 -38.37 22.59
C ALA A 149 27.37 -38.38 23.55
N LYS A 150 27.49 -37.36 24.41
CA LYS A 150 28.17 -37.49 25.71
C LYS A 150 27.69 -36.43 26.69
N ASP A 151 27.13 -36.93 27.78
CA ASP A 151 26.91 -36.27 29.06
C ASP A 151 28.15 -35.54 29.60
N THR A 152 27.90 -34.46 30.35
CA THR A 152 28.67 -33.92 31.51
C THR A 152 28.05 -32.56 31.85
N LYS A 153 27.77 -32.15 33.09
CA LYS A 153 27.94 -32.66 34.46
C LYS A 153 26.85 -31.99 35.30
#